data_AF-A0A7H9BJJ0-F1
#
_entry.id   AF-A0A7H9BJJ0-F1
#
_cell.length_a   1.000
_cell.length_b   1.000
_cell.length_c   1.000
_cell.angle_alpha   90.00
_cell.angle_beta   90.00
_cell.angle_gamma   90.00
#
_symmetry.space_group_name_H-M   'P 1'
#
loop_
_entity.id
_entity.type
_entity.pdbx_description
1 polymer ?
#
loop_
_entity_poly.entity_id
_entity_poly.type
_entity_poly.pdbx_seq_one_letter_code
_entity_poly.pdbx_strand_id
1 'polypeptide(L)'
;MTDNQADDNKPEWLDWATEERHIGQLIREQNPAWFTEICQILFDTDPMMIRLVGEPEGYAPEVGSIIRSLPQCISVEDVQQLIFNVFTQWFTPEFAGGRSQYFETAQAVWASWKAQQQE
;
A
#
# COMPACT_ATOMS: atom_id res chain seq x y z
N MET A 1 15.03 38.64 -21.92
CA MET A 1 16.18 37.74 -21.67
C MET A 1 16.24 37.61 -20.16
N THR A 2 15.93 36.50 -19.52
CA THR A 2 16.00 35.08 -19.89
C THR A 2 15.04 34.36 -18.93
N ASP A 3 14.03 33.66 -19.46
CA ASP A 3 13.79 32.22 -19.24
C ASP A 3 13.91 31.73 -17.78
N ASN A 4 12.78 31.33 -17.19
CA ASN A 4 12.76 30.30 -16.16
C ASN A 4 11.46 29.49 -16.27
N GLN A 5 11.27 28.83 -17.40
CA GLN A 5 10.40 27.66 -17.51
C GLN A 5 11.15 26.47 -16.90
N ALA A 6 10.95 26.26 -15.61
CA ALA A 6 11.16 24.98 -14.94
C ALA A 6 9.98 24.86 -13.98
N ASP A 7 8.92 24.15 -14.34
CA ASP A 7 8.78 22.75 -13.92
C ASP A 7 7.62 22.04 -14.68
N ASP A 8 7.41 22.34 -15.97
CA ASP A 8 6.27 21.82 -16.76
C ASP A 8 6.54 20.45 -17.42
N ASN A 9 7.35 19.61 -16.78
CA ASN A 9 7.66 18.28 -17.34
C ASN A 9 7.95 17.24 -16.24
N LYS A 10 7.33 17.40 -15.07
CA LYS A 10 7.20 16.28 -14.14
C LYS A 10 6.12 15.37 -14.69
N PRO A 11 6.41 14.08 -14.90
CA PRO A 11 5.38 13.17 -15.34
C PRO A 11 4.34 13.06 -14.23
N GLU A 12 3.04 13.06 -14.57
CA GLU A 12 1.93 12.99 -13.60
C GLU A 12 2.06 11.81 -12.61
N TRP A 13 2.86 10.79 -12.97
CA TRP A 13 3.14 9.69 -12.08
C TRP A 13 3.97 10.05 -10.83
N LEU A 14 4.81 11.08 -10.94
CA LEU A 14 5.66 11.55 -9.85
C LEU A 14 4.84 12.30 -8.79
N ASP A 15 3.82 13.05 -9.23
CA ASP A 15 2.92 13.77 -8.34
C ASP A 15 2.02 12.81 -7.56
N TRP A 16 1.44 11.77 -8.20
CA TRP A 16 0.61 10.79 -7.48
C TRP A 16 1.42 10.02 -6.43
N ALA A 17 2.65 9.60 -6.76
CA ALA A 17 3.48 8.84 -5.83
C ALA A 17 3.92 9.70 -4.64
N THR A 18 4.13 11.00 -4.86
CA THR A 18 4.43 11.95 -3.79
C THR A 18 3.23 12.18 -2.89
N GLU A 19 2.03 12.33 -3.48
CA GLU A 19 0.78 12.51 -2.74
C GLU A 19 0.43 11.26 -1.91
N GLU A 20 0.50 10.05 -2.48
CA GLU A 20 0.22 8.81 -1.74
C GLU A 20 1.19 8.61 -0.57
N ARG A 21 2.47 9.01 -0.73
CA ARG A 21 3.44 9.00 0.38
C ARG A 21 3.06 9.99 1.48
N HIS A 22 2.58 11.17 1.11
CA HIS A 22 2.15 12.17 2.09
C HIS A 22 0.91 11.69 2.86
N ILE A 23 -0.08 11.14 2.14
CA ILE A 23 -1.27 10.55 2.75
C ILE A 23 -0.89 9.37 3.66
N GLY A 24 0.03 8.50 3.22
CA GLY A 24 0.55 7.41 4.02
C GLY A 24 1.21 7.89 5.32
N GLN A 25 1.95 9.00 5.29
CA GLN A 25 2.50 9.62 6.50
C GLN A 25 1.40 10.10 7.45
N LEU A 26 0.37 10.79 6.93
CA LEU A 26 -0.75 11.26 7.75
C LEU A 26 -1.53 10.11 8.40
N ILE A 27 -1.69 8.99 7.70
CA ILE A 27 -2.33 7.77 8.24
C ILE A 27 -1.44 7.15 9.32
N ARG A 28 -0.13 7.07 9.09
CA ARG A 28 0.84 6.58 10.08
C ARG A 28 0.82 7.42 11.35
N GLU A 29 0.69 8.73 11.26
CA GLU A 29 0.61 9.61 12.43
C GLU A 29 -0.70 9.41 13.23
N GLN A 30 -1.81 9.08 12.57
CA GLN A 30 -3.09 8.82 13.22
C GLN A 30 -3.09 7.51 14.00
N ASN A 31 -2.49 6.45 13.45
CA ASN A 31 -2.38 5.16 14.13
C ASN A 31 -1.06 4.43 13.79
N PRO A 32 0.05 4.80 14.47
CA PRO A 32 1.38 4.30 14.12
C PRO A 32 1.56 2.82 14.43
N ALA A 33 0.87 2.31 15.47
CA ALA A 33 0.92 0.90 15.84
C ALA A 33 0.29 0.03 14.75
N TRP A 34 -0.92 0.39 14.31
CA TRP A 34 -1.61 -0.35 13.26
C TRP A 34 -0.89 -0.24 11.91
N PHE A 35 -0.36 0.94 11.57
CA PHE A 35 0.43 1.09 10.34
C PHE A 35 1.64 0.15 10.31
N THR A 36 2.37 0.05 11.44
CA THR A 36 3.53 -0.84 11.58
C THR A 36 3.11 -2.31 11.49
N GLU A 37 1.98 -2.67 12.09
CA GLU A 37 1.41 -4.02 12.00
C GLU A 37 1.09 -4.41 10.56
N ILE A 38 0.43 -3.53 9.78
CA ILE A 38 0.14 -3.82 8.37
C ILE A 38 1.45 -3.94 7.56
N CYS A 39 2.46 -3.08 7.80
CA CYS A 39 3.78 -3.24 7.18
C CYS A 39 4.39 -4.61 7.48
N GLN A 40 4.32 -5.06 8.74
CA GLN A 40 4.82 -6.35 9.17
C GLN A 40 4.07 -7.51 8.49
N ILE A 41 2.74 -7.42 8.38
CA ILE A 41 1.94 -8.43 7.68
C ILE A 41 2.40 -8.59 6.24
N LEU A 42 2.58 -7.49 5.50
CA LEU A 42 3.06 -7.55 4.11
C LEU A 42 4.48 -8.13 4.01
N PHE A 43 5.34 -7.82 4.97
CA PHE A 43 6.69 -8.34 5.03
C PHE A 43 6.75 -9.84 5.33
N ASP A 44 5.91 -10.31 6.26
CA ASP A 44 5.88 -11.71 6.66
C ASP A 44 5.26 -12.61 5.59
N THR A 45 4.21 -12.15 4.92
CA THR A 45 3.52 -12.93 3.89
C THR A 45 4.17 -12.83 2.51
N ASP A 46 4.99 -11.81 2.26
CA ASP A 46 5.70 -11.54 0.99
C ASP A 46 4.89 -11.95 -0.26
N PRO A 47 3.76 -11.26 -0.54
CA PRO A 47 2.80 -11.72 -1.55
C PRO A 47 3.36 -11.79 -2.97
N MET A 48 4.40 -11.02 -3.28
CA MET A 48 5.07 -11.08 -4.58
C MET A 48 6.13 -12.19 -4.65
N MET A 49 6.59 -12.74 -3.52
CA MET A 49 7.69 -13.70 -3.42
C MET A 49 8.99 -13.19 -4.06
N ILE A 50 9.13 -11.87 -4.12
CA ILE A 50 10.32 -11.17 -4.58
C ILE A 50 10.74 -10.35 -3.38
N ARG A 51 11.87 -10.70 -2.74
CA ARG A 51 12.45 -9.87 -1.67
C ARG A 51 12.81 -8.50 -2.24
N LEU A 52 11.83 -7.60 -2.29
CA LEU A 52 11.96 -6.24 -2.80
C LEU A 52 12.47 -5.29 -1.72
N VAL A 53 12.20 -5.61 -0.45
CA VAL A 53 12.53 -4.78 0.70
C VAL A 53 13.27 -5.58 1.77
N GLY A 54 14.20 -4.91 2.47
CA GLY A 54 14.99 -5.51 3.55
C GLY A 54 14.36 -5.37 4.93
N GLU A 55 13.34 -4.52 5.06
CA GLU A 55 12.67 -4.16 6.30
C GLU A 55 11.16 -3.94 6.04
N PRO A 56 10.27 -4.19 7.03
CA PRO A 56 8.82 -3.99 6.88
C PRO A 56 8.42 -2.59 6.42
N GLU A 57 9.14 -1.57 6.87
CA GLU A 57 8.91 -0.16 6.52
C GLU A 57 9.10 0.13 5.03
N GLY A 58 9.74 -0.78 4.29
CA GLY A 58 9.83 -0.71 2.84
C GLY A 58 8.47 -0.76 2.13
N TYR A 59 7.43 -1.31 2.78
CA TYR A 59 6.05 -1.35 2.27
C TYR A 59 5.20 -0.14 2.67
N ALA A 60 5.77 0.84 3.39
CA ALA A 60 5.04 2.03 3.83
C ALA A 60 4.24 2.75 2.70
N PRO A 61 4.77 2.93 1.47
CA PRO A 61 4.00 3.59 0.41
C PRO A 61 2.72 2.82 0.03
N GLU A 62 2.79 1.49 -0.10
CA GLU A 62 1.65 0.64 -0.43
C GLU A 62 0.66 0.54 0.74
N VAL A 63 1.18 0.46 1.97
CA VAL A 63 0.39 0.35 3.20
C VAL A 63 -0.52 1.55 3.39
N GLY A 64 -0.03 2.76 3.08
CA GLY A 64 -0.85 3.98 3.10
C GLY A 64 -2.07 3.88 2.18
N SER A 65 -1.86 3.44 0.94
CA SER A 65 -2.94 3.22 -0.04
C SER A 65 -3.94 2.17 0.43
N ILE A 66 -3.45 1.05 0.99
CA ILE A 66 -4.27 -0.06 1.48
C ILE A 66 -5.15 0.40 2.65
N ILE A 67 -4.56 1.03 3.67
CA ILE A 67 -5.28 1.50 4.86
C ILE A 67 -6.36 2.52 4.50
N ARG A 68 -6.07 3.44 3.57
CA ARG A 68 -7.05 4.44 3.12
C ARG A 68 -8.32 3.82 2.54
N SER A 69 -8.18 2.72 1.81
CA SER A 69 -9.28 2.08 1.08
C SER A 69 -9.93 0.91 1.84
N LEU A 70 -9.29 0.39 2.88
CA LEU A 70 -9.76 -0.68 3.75
C LEU A 70 -11.18 -0.49 4.32
N PRO A 71 -11.61 0.72 4.72
CA PRO A 71 -12.99 0.96 5.19
C PRO A 71 -14.07 0.69 4.14
N GLN A 72 -13.72 0.64 2.85
CA GLN A 72 -14.66 0.33 1.76
C GLN A 72 -14.79 -1.18 1.50
N CYS A 73 -13.90 -1.99 2.06
CA CYS A 73 -13.93 -3.44 1.92
C CYS A 73 -14.95 -4.06 2.88
N ILE A 74 -15.74 -5.01 2.39
CA ILE A 74 -16.74 -5.73 3.21
C ILE A 74 -16.38 -7.22 3.39
N SER A 75 -15.35 -7.69 2.69
CA SER A 75 -14.91 -9.07 2.69
C SER A 75 -13.40 -9.21 2.49
N VAL A 76 -12.86 -10.39 2.81
CA VAL A 76 -11.45 -10.74 2.52
C VAL A 76 -11.16 -10.67 1.01
N GLU A 77 -12.12 -11.02 0.17
CA GLU A 77 -11.97 -10.99 -1.29
C GLU A 77 -11.82 -9.56 -1.82
N ASP A 78 -12.52 -8.59 -1.20
CA ASP A 78 -12.36 -7.17 -1.50
C ASP A 78 -10.98 -6.67 -1.07
N VAL A 79 -10.51 -7.07 0.12
CA VAL A 79 -9.16 -6.73 0.59
C VAL A 79 -8.10 -7.32 -0.34
N GLN A 80 -8.28 -8.57 -0.78
CA GLN A 80 -7.39 -9.21 -1.73
C GLN A 80 -7.35 -8.45 -3.07
N GLN A 81 -8.51 -8.01 -3.57
CA GLN A 81 -8.58 -7.20 -4.77
C GLN A 81 -7.91 -5.84 -4.60
N LEU A 82 -8.15 -5.20 -3.45
CA LEU A 82 -7.55 -3.92 -3.09
C LEU A 82 -6.02 -4.02 -3.08
N ILE A 83 -5.46 -4.98 -2.33
CA ILE A 83 -4.01 -5.17 -2.24
C ILE A 83 -3.44 -5.45 -3.63
N PHE A 84 -4.04 -6.38 -4.40
CA PHE A 84 -3.59 -6.67 -5.76
C PHE A 84 -3.58 -5.43 -6.67
N ASN A 85 -4.61 -4.59 -6.59
CA ASN A 85 -4.68 -3.35 -7.38
C ASN A 85 -3.61 -2.34 -6.96
N VAL A 86 -3.39 -2.17 -5.67
CA VAL A 86 -2.32 -1.30 -5.13
C VAL A 86 -0.97 -1.78 -5.66
N PHE A 87 -0.66 -3.06 -5.51
CA PHE A 87 0.61 -3.62 -6.00
C PHE A 87 0.77 -3.51 -7.51
N THR A 88 -0.31 -3.72 -8.27
CA THR A 88 -0.31 -3.51 -9.72
C THR A 88 -0.05 -2.07 -10.10
N GLN A 89 -0.56 -1.11 -9.32
CA GLN A 89 -0.33 0.31 -9.54
C GLN A 89 1.10 0.73 -9.21
N TRP A 90 1.69 0.18 -8.14
CA TRP A 90 3.06 0.51 -7.71
C TRP A 90 4.15 -0.22 -8.52
N PHE A 91 3.94 -1.50 -8.87
CA PHE A 91 4.97 -2.36 -9.48
C PHE A 91 4.67 -2.79 -10.92
N THR A 92 3.52 -2.43 -11.50
CA THR A 92 2.98 -2.93 -12.79
C THR A 92 2.46 -4.38 -12.70
N PRO A 93 1.47 -4.77 -13.54
CA PRO A 93 0.82 -6.09 -13.43
C PRO A 93 1.77 -7.26 -13.72
N GLU A 94 2.80 -7.05 -14.54
CA GLU A 94 3.77 -8.09 -14.88
C GLU A 94 4.63 -8.51 -13.68
N PHE A 95 4.92 -7.58 -12.77
CA PHE A 95 5.69 -7.85 -11.54
C PHE A 95 4.80 -8.22 -10.35
N ALA A 96 3.56 -7.71 -10.29
CA ALA A 96 2.64 -7.97 -9.19
C ALA A 96 2.21 -9.44 -9.10
N GLY A 97 2.39 -10.24 -10.16
CA GLY A 97 2.04 -11.66 -10.16
C GLY A 97 0.53 -11.91 -10.19
N GLY A 98 0.10 -13.04 -9.63
CA GLY A 98 -1.29 -13.48 -9.63
C GLY A 98 -2.05 -13.07 -8.35
N ARG A 99 -3.31 -12.64 -8.50
CA ARG A 99 -4.20 -12.27 -7.38
C ARG A 99 -4.25 -13.33 -6.26
N SER A 100 -4.19 -14.62 -6.59
CA SER A 100 -4.23 -15.71 -5.61
C SER A 100 -3.08 -15.66 -4.58
N GLN A 101 -1.94 -15.06 -4.94
CA GLN A 101 -0.79 -14.92 -4.03
C GLN A 101 -1.08 -13.96 -2.87
N TYR A 102 -2.05 -13.05 -3.04
CA TYR A 102 -2.42 -12.03 -2.04
C TYR A 102 -3.46 -12.51 -1.04
N PHE A 103 -3.98 -13.74 -1.17
CA PHE A 103 -5.07 -14.21 -0.32
C PHE A 103 -4.66 -14.34 1.16
N GLU A 104 -3.44 -14.80 1.43
CA GLU A 104 -2.90 -14.91 2.79
C GLU A 104 -2.74 -13.53 3.43
N THR A 105 -2.09 -12.60 2.72
CA THR A 105 -1.96 -11.20 3.14
C THR A 105 -3.32 -10.56 3.40
N ALA A 106 -4.29 -10.77 2.51
CA ALA A 106 -5.62 -10.20 2.63
C ALA A 106 -6.36 -10.69 3.89
N GLN A 107 -6.24 -11.97 4.23
CA GLN A 107 -6.82 -12.50 5.45
C GLN A 107 -6.22 -11.87 6.70
N ALA A 108 -4.89 -11.75 6.75
CA ALA A 108 -4.19 -11.15 7.88
C ALA A 108 -4.56 -9.66 8.05
N VAL A 109 -4.54 -8.90 6.95
CA VAL A 109 -4.94 -7.48 6.94
C VAL A 109 -6.40 -7.31 7.35
N TRP A 110 -7.30 -8.16 6.84
CA TRP A 110 -8.72 -8.10 7.19
C TRP A 110 -8.96 -8.43 8.67
N ALA A 111 -8.26 -9.43 9.22
CA ALA A 111 -8.34 -9.77 10.64
C ALA A 111 -7.87 -8.61 11.52
N SER A 112 -6.74 -7.99 11.18
CA SER A 112 -6.21 -6.79 11.85
C SER A 112 -7.21 -5.64 11.82
N TRP A 113 -7.80 -5.35 10.65
CA TRP A 113 -8.83 -4.32 10.52
C TRP A 113 -10.08 -4.59 11.36
N LYS A 114 -10.56 -5.83 11.35
CA LYS A 114 -11.72 -6.22 12.16
C LYS A 114 -11.47 -6.08 13.65
N ALA A 115 -10.23 -6.32 14.10
CA ALA A 115 -9.84 -6.09 15.49
C ALA A 115 -9.86 -4.59 15.83
N GLN A 116 -9.27 -3.74 14.98
CA GLN A 116 -9.29 -2.28 15.14
C GLN A 116 -10.72 -1.69 15.19
N GLN A 117 -11.67 -2.29 14.48
CA GLN A 117 -13.08 -1.84 14.50
C GLN A 117 -13.84 -2.24 15.78
N GLN A 118 -13.27 -3.12 16.61
CA GLN A 118 -13.89 -3.57 17.87
C GLN A 118 -13.30 -2.90 19.13
N GLU A 119 -12.25 -2.08 18.96
CA GLU A 119 -11.68 -1.22 20.00
C GLU A 119 -12.39 0.15 20.04
#